data_AF-A0A7V5LYE9-F1
#
_entry.id   AF-A0A7V5LYE9-F1
#
_cell.length_a   1.000
_cell.length_b   1.000
_cell.length_c   1.000
_cell.angle_alpha   90.00
_cell.angle_beta   90.00
_cell.angle_gamma   90.00
#
_symmetry.space_group_name_H-M   'P 1'
#
loop_
_entity.id
_entity.type
_entity.pdbx_description
1 polymer ?
#
loop_
_entity_poly.entity_id
_entity_poly.type
_entity_poly.pdbx_seq_one_letter_code
_entity_poly.pdbx_strand_id
1 'polypeptide(L)' 'MVLKPIKRQKVWQQVEKQIKDLIINNKLKIGDKLPSEKELAEKLKVGRRSVREALHS' A
#
# COMPACT_ATOMS: atom_id res chain seq x y z
N MET A 1 23.96 24.70 2.00
CA MET A 1 23.01 23.65 2.44
C MET A 1 21.90 23.56 1.40
N VAL A 2 21.77 22.44 0.68
CA VAL A 2 20.81 22.31 -0.43
C VAL A 2 19.51 21.69 0.10
N LEU A 3 18.42 22.45 0.09
CA LEU A 3 17.10 21.98 0.49
C LEU A 3 16.47 21.17 -0.65
N LYS A 4 15.96 19.97 -0.34
CA LYS A 4 15.21 19.15 -1.31
C LYS A 4 13.70 19.40 -1.17
N PRO A 5 12.95 19.46 -2.28
CA PRO A 5 11.51 19.68 -2.23
C PRO A 5 10.77 18.49 -1.57
N ILE A 6 9.84 18.80 -0.68
CA ILE A 6 8.97 17.82 -0.02
C ILE A 6 7.94 17.34 -1.05
N LYS A 7 8.08 16.10 -1.51
CA LYS A 7 7.06 15.46 -2.36
C LYS A 7 5.91 14.99 -1.48
N ARG A 8 4.69 15.47 -1.74
CA ARG A 8 3.47 14.88 -1.16
C ARG A 8 3.31 13.47 -1.72
N GLN A 9 3.34 12.47 -0.85
CA GLN A 9 3.03 11.09 -1.23
C GLN A 9 1.52 10.96 -1.41
N LYS A 10 1.10 10.33 -2.51
CA LYS A 10 -0.30 9.96 -2.71
C LYS A 10 -0.64 8.78 -1.79
N VAL A 11 -1.88 8.71 -1.32
CA VAL A 11 -2.34 7.66 -0.41
C VAL A 11 -2.10 6.25 -0.99
N TRP A 12 -2.36 6.05 -2.28
CA TRP A 12 -2.11 4.76 -2.94
C TRP A 12 -0.63 4.35 -2.93
N GLN A 13 0.31 5.31 -3.02
CA GLN A 13 1.75 5.01 -2.95
C GLN A 13 2.16 4.51 -1.57
N GLN A 14 1.51 5.04 -0.52
CA GLN A 14 1.74 4.59 0.85
C GLN A 14 1.15 3.20 1.08
N VAL A 15 -0.02 2.92 0.52
CA VAL A 15 -0.65 1.60 0.54
C VAL A 15 0.22 0.57 -0.18
N GLU A 16 0.67 0.89 -1.40
CA GLU A 16 1.55 0.04 -2.19
C GLU A 16 2.85 -0.28 -1.42
N LYS A 17 3.46 0.73 -0.81
CA LYS A 17 4.66 0.54 0.00
C LYS A 17 4.40 -0.41 1.18
N GLN A 18 3.30 -0.23 1.92
CA GLN A 18 2.96 -1.14 3.03
C GLN A 18 2.70 -2.57 2.56
N ILE A 19 2.03 -2.75 1.42
CA ILE A 19 1.79 -4.09 0.85
C ILE A 19 3.13 -4.74 0.47
N LYS A 20 4.03 -4.01 -0.20
CA LYS A 20 5.38 -4.49 -0.52
C LYS A 20 6.18 -4.84 0.72
N ASP A 21 6.14 -3.99 1.75
CA ASP A 21 6.81 -4.25 3.02
C ASP A 21 6.25 -5.51 3.70
N LEU A 22 4.94 -5.79 3.63
CA LEU A 22 4.35 -7.02 4.16
C LEU A 22 4.84 -8.28 3.43
N ILE A 23 5.03 -8.19 2.11
CA ILE A 23 5.58 -9.28 1.29
C ILE A 23 7.06 -9.51 1.66
N ILE A 24 7.86 -8.44 1.74
CA ILE A 24 9.28 -8.51 2.09
C ILE A 24 9.50 -9.06 3.51
N ASN A 25 8.65 -8.68 4.46
CA ASN A 25 8.68 -9.20 5.82
C ASN A 25 8.15 -10.65 5.93
N ASN A 26 7.96 -11.35 4.80
CA ASN A 26 7.56 -12.75 4.73
C ASN A 26 6.20 -13.05 5.39
N LYS A 27 5.34 -12.02 5.53
CA LYS A 27 3.97 -12.16 6.04
C LYS A 27 2.97 -12.55 4.95
N LEU A 28 3.38 -12.48 3.70
CA LEU A 28 2.64 -12.91 2.51
C LEU A 28 3.60 -13.67 1.61
N LYS A 29 3.43 -14.99 1.47
CA LYS A 29 4.18 -15.79 0.51
C LYS A 29 3.52 -15.72 -0.86
N ILE A 30 4.31 -15.98 -1.90
CA ILE A 30 3.78 -16.14 -3.26
C ILE A 30 2.77 -17.30 -3.24
N GLY A 31 1.53 -17.02 -3.65
CA GLY A 31 0.41 -17.97 -3.60
C GLY A 31 -0.51 -17.81 -2.38
N ASP A 32 -0.11 -17.04 -1.36
CA ASP A 32 -1.03 -16.68 -0.29
C ASP A 32 -2.11 -15.74 -0.81
N LYS A 33 -3.33 -15.96 -0.34
CA LYS A 33 -4.47 -15.12 -0.68
C LYS A 33 -4.29 -13.76 -0.02
N LEU A 34 -4.17 -12.72 -0.86
CA LEU A 34 -4.24 -11.35 -0.38
C LEU A 34 -5.60 -11.10 0.29
N PRO A 35 -5.64 -10.31 1.38
CA PRO A 35 -6.90 -9.86 1.95
C PRO A 35 -7.70 -9.11 0.88
N SER A 36 -9.03 -9.13 0.99
CA SER A 36 -9.87 -8.42 0.04
C SER A 36 -9.61 -6.91 0.07
N GLU A 37 -9.93 -6.20 -1.02
CA GLU A 37 -9.81 -4.73 -1.08
C GLU A 37 -10.54 -4.03 0.08
N LYS A 38 -11.67 -4.61 0.51
CA LYS A 38 -12.44 -4.11 1.66
C LYS A 38 -11.66 -4.24 2.96
N GLU A 39 -11.11 -5.42 3.24
CA GLU A 39 -10.33 -5.66 4.46
C GLU A 39 -9.05 -4.82 4.50
N LEU A 40 -8.38 -4.67 3.35
CA LEU A 40 -7.22 -3.78 3.23
C LEU A 40 -7.61 -2.33 3.51
N ALA A 41 -8.74 -1.86 2.96
CA ALA A 41 -9.23 -0.52 3.20
C ALA A 41 -9.54 -0.27 4.69
N GLU A 42 -10.16 -1.24 5.37
CA GLU A 42 -10.45 -1.17 6.81
C GLU A 42 -9.17 -1.18 7.66
N LYS A 43 -8.23 -2.10 7.38
CA LYS A 43 -6.96 -2.21 8.12
C LYS A 43 -6.08 -0.99 7.95
N LEU A 44 -6.04 -0.43 6.75
CA LEU A 44 -5.22 0.73 6.40
C LEU A 44 -5.94 2.05 6.68
N LYS A 45 -7.23 2.02 7.03
CA LYS A 45 -8.10 3.19 7.22
C LYS A 45 -8.08 4.15 6.03
N VAL A 46 -8.07 3.60 4.82
CA VAL A 46 -8.08 4.35 3.55
C VAL A 46 -9.33 4.02 2.74
N GLY A 47 -9.61 4.85 1.73
CA GLY A 47 -10.71 4.56 0.80
C GLY A 47 -10.41 3.35 -0.08
N ARG A 48 -11.44 2.54 -0.38
CA ARG A 48 -11.37 1.39 -1.30
C ARG A 48 -10.73 1.75 -2.65
N ARG A 49 -11.00 2.96 -3.17
CA ARG A 49 -10.43 3.44 -4.42
C ARG A 49 -8.91 3.53 -4.38
N SER A 50 -8.33 3.95 -3.26
CA SER A 50 -6.88 4.07 -3.06
C SER A 50 -6.21 2.71 -2.94
N VAL A 51 -6.88 1.74 -2.30
CA VAL A 51 -6.41 0.34 -2.25
C VAL A 51 -6.40 -0.26 -3.64
N ARG A 52 -7.48 -0.09 -4.40
CA ARG A 52 -7.57 -0.57 -5.78
C ARG A 52 -6.46 0.02 -6.65
N GLU A 53 -6.25 1.34 -6.59
CA GLU A 53 -5.15 1.96 -7.33
C GLU A 53 -3.79 1.40 -6.94
N ALA A 54 -3.54 1.13 -5.66
CA ALA A 54 -2.29 0.53 -5.20
C ALA A 54 -2.08 -0.92 -5.68
N LEU A 55 -3.17 -1.68 -5.90
CA LEU A 55 -3.10 -3.06 -6.40
C LEU A 55 -2.96 -3.15 -7.92
N HIS A 56 -3.38 -2.11 -8.66
CA HIS A 56 -3.35 -2.05 -10.12
C HIS A 56 -2.19 -1.20 -10.69
N SER A 57 -1.36 -0.59 -9.83
CA SER A 57 -0.23 0.27 -10.21
C SER A 57 1.08 -0.48 -10.41
#